data_AF-A0A1Q7DN86-F1
#
_entry.id   AF-A0A1Q7DN86-F1
#
_cell.length_a   1.000
_cell.length_b   1.000
_cell.length_c   1.000
_cell.angle_alpha   90.00
_cell.angle_beta   90.00
_cell.angle_gamma   90.00
#
_symmetry.space_group_name_H-M   'P 1'
#
loop_
_entity.id
_entity.type
_entity.pdbx_description
1 polymer ?
#
loop_
_entity_poly.entity_id
_entity_poly.type
_entity_poly.pdbx_seq_one_letter_code
_entity_poly.pdbx_strand_id
1 'polypeptide(L)' 'MSGEQLGGIALGLFAALLGAGGIAAAVLRRRRRAEIANTYGSAGGILYTIFQAGCSGLLLLGGIGLVVAALLIKR' A
#
# COMPACT_ATOMS: atom_id res chain seq x y z
N MET A 1 -12.15 -23.52 -10.46
CA MET A 1 -11.29 -22.32 -10.59
C MET A 1 -9.95 -22.79 -11.11
N SER A 2 -9.41 -22.18 -12.16
CA SER A 2 -8.08 -22.56 -12.66
C SER A 2 -7.01 -22.14 -11.65
N GLY A 3 -5.86 -22.81 -11.65
CA GLY A 3 -4.73 -22.48 -10.76
C GLY A 3 -4.23 -21.05 -10.94
N GLU A 4 -4.33 -20.52 -12.15
CA GLU A 4 -3.97 -19.14 -12.51
C GLU A 4 -4.88 -18.11 -11.82
N GLN A 5 -6.17 -18.43 -11.71
CA GLN A 5 -7.17 -17.55 -11.09
C GLN A 5 -7.00 -17.50 -9.56
N LEU A 6 -6.70 -18.64 -8.94
CA LEU A 6 -6.31 -18.70 -7.52
C LEU A 6 -5.02 -17.93 -7.27
N GLY A 7 -4.03 -18.04 -8.16
CA GLY A 7 -2.79 -17.27 -8.10
C GLY A 7 -3.02 -15.76 -8.17
N GLY A 8 -3.87 -15.30 -9.09
CA GLY A 8 -4.22 -13.88 -9.22
C GLY A 8 -4.92 -13.31 -7.98
N ILE A 9 -5.84 -14.06 -7.39
CA ILE A 9 -6.54 -13.65 -6.16
C ILE A 9 -5.58 -13.62 -4.97
N ALA A 10 -4.72 -14.64 -4.82
CA ALA A 10 -3.74 -14.70 -3.73
C ALA A 10 -2.72 -13.55 -3.80
N LEU A 11 -2.18 -13.27 -5.00
CA LEU A 11 -1.26 -12.17 -5.23
C LEU A 11 -1.92 -10.80 -5.02
N GLY A 12 -3.16 -10.63 -5.50
CA GLY A 12 -3.93 -9.41 -5.29
C GLY A 12 -4.21 -9.13 -3.81
N LEU A 13 -4.60 -10.17 -3.05
CA LEU A 13 -4.82 -10.06 -1.62
C LEU A 13 -3.52 -9.76 -0.85
N PHE A 14 -2.42 -10.42 -1.22
CA PHE A 14 -1.11 -10.17 -0.62
C PHE A 14 -0.62 -8.74 -0.87
N ALA A 15 -0.75 -8.25 -2.11
CA ALA A 15 -0.42 -6.86 -2.46
C ALA A 15 -1.28 -5.85 -1.67
N ALA A 16 -2.58 -6.13 -1.52
CA ALA A 16 -3.48 -5.29 -0.73
C ALA A 16 -3.08 -5.24 0.75
N LEU A 17 -2.73 -6.39 1.36
CA LEU A 17 -2.25 -6.44 2.74
C LEU A 17 -0.94 -5.68 2.94
N LEU A 18 0.01 -5.80 2.01
CA LEU A 18 1.25 -5.03 2.05
C LEU A 18 1.01 -3.53 1.90
N GLY A 19 0.12 -3.12 0.99
CA GLY A 19 -0.29 -1.73 0.85
C GLY A 19 -0.92 -1.18 2.14
N ALA A 20 -1.87 -1.92 2.72
CA ALA A 20 -2.53 -1.52 3.96
C ALA A 20 -1.55 -1.42 5.14
N GLY A 21 -0.65 -2.40 5.29
CA GLY A 21 0.41 -2.38 6.29
C GLY A 21 1.37 -1.20 6.11
N GLY A 22 1.73 -0.88 4.87
CA GLY A 22 2.56 0.28 4.54
C GLY A 22 1.90 1.62 4.92
N ILE A 23 0.59 1.76 4.66
CA ILE A 23 -0.18 2.94 5.07
C ILE A 23 -0.28 3.01 6.60
N ALA A 24 -0.61 1.91 7.28
CA ALA A 24 -0.68 1.87 8.74
C ALA A 24 0.66 2.25 9.39
N ALA A 25 1.77 1.71 8.86
CA ALA A 25 3.11 2.08 9.30
C ALA A 25 3.43 3.55 9.04
N ALA A 26 3.00 4.11 7.89
CA ALA A 26 3.16 5.54 7.60
C ALA A 26 2.37 6.42 8.59
N VAL A 27 1.15 6.04 8.94
CA VAL A 27 0.32 6.75 9.93
C VAL A 27 0.96 6.68 11.33
N LEU A 28 1.43 5.50 11.76
CA LEU A 28 2.13 5.32 13.03
C LEU A 28 3.43 6.11 13.09
N ARG A 29 4.20 6.16 12.00
CA ARG A 29 5.42 6.97 11.89
C ARG A 29 5.09 8.46 11.93
N ARG A 30 4.03 8.92 11.26
CA ARG A 30 3.59 10.33 11.34
C ARG A 30 3.26 10.72 12.77
N ARG A 31 2.56 9.87 13.53
CA ARG A 31 2.23 10.12 14.94
C ARG A 31 3.50 10.34 15.78
N ARG A 32 4.51 9.48 15.63
CA ARG A 32 5.81 9.66 16.33
C ARG A 32 6.62 10.85 15.84
N ARG A 33 6.52 11.21 14.56
CA ARG A 33 7.29 12.34 13.99
C ARG A 33 6.64 13.71 14.18
N ALA A 34 5.37 13.77 14.58
CA ALA A 34 4.71 15.03 14.95
C ALA A 34 5.44 15.74 16.11
N GLU A 35 6.09 14.97 16.99
CA GLU A 35 6.90 15.49 18.10
C GLU A 35 8.22 16.14 17.64
N ILE A 36 8.66 15.91 16.40
CA ILE A 36 9.97 16.33 15.87
C ILE A 36 9.84 17.05 14.50
N ALA A 37 8.65 17.60 14.22
CA ALA A 37 8.26 18.07 12.90
C ALA A 37 9.24 19.09 12.26
N ASN A 38 9.85 19.95 13.08
CA ASN A 38 10.67 21.06 12.59
C ASN A 38 12.00 20.59 11.97
N THR A 39 12.72 19.67 12.60
CA THR A 39 13.95 19.08 12.03
C THR A 39 13.68 18.02 10.98
N TYR A 40 12.51 17.38 11.03
CA TYR A 40 12.11 16.38 10.04
C TYR A 40 11.75 16.98 8.67
N GLY A 41 11.13 18.18 8.67
CA GLY A 41 10.85 18.94 7.47
C GLY A 41 12.12 19.38 6.74
N SER A 42 13.13 19.86 7.47
CA SER A 42 14.39 20.33 6.90
C SER A 42 15.30 19.22 6.36
N ALA A 43 15.17 17.98 6.86
CA ALA A 43 15.98 16.84 6.43
C ALA A 43 15.41 16.06 5.21
N GLY A 44 14.36 16.58 4.56
CA GLY A 44 13.71 15.91 3.41
C GLY A 44 12.73 14.79 3.81
N GLY A 45 12.36 14.69 5.09
CA GLY A 45 11.44 13.68 5.60
C GLY A 45 10.03 13.71 4.98
N ILE A 46 9.62 14.88 4.47
CA ILE A 46 8.33 15.06 3.77
C ILE A 46 8.31 14.25 2.46
N LEU A 47 9.36 14.35 1.64
CA LEU A 47 9.47 13.61 0.38
C LEU A 47 9.47 12.10 0.60
N TYR A 48 10.20 11.62 1.60
CA TYR A 48 10.20 10.21 1.98
C TYR A 48 8.80 9.72 2.38
N THR A 49 8.04 10.54 3.10
CA THR A 49 6.67 10.20 3.53
C THR A 49 5.71 10.15 2.34
N ILE A 50 5.85 11.07 1.38
CA ILE A 50 5.06 11.09 0.14
C ILE A 50 5.33 9.82 -0.68
N PHE A 51 6.60 9.49 -0.94
CA PHE A 51 6.96 8.29 -1.71
C PHE A 51 6.55 7.00 -1.00
N GLN A 52 6.74 6.91 0.32
CA GLN A 52 6.33 5.74 1.10
C GLN A 52 4.81 5.55 1.08
N ALA A 53 4.04 6.62 1.28
CA ALA A 53 2.58 6.57 1.19
C ALA A 53 2.11 6.27 -0.24
N GLY A 54 2.76 6.84 -1.25
CA GLY A 54 2.47 6.61 -2.67
C GLY A 54 2.71 5.18 -3.10
N CYS A 55 3.84 4.58 -2.73
CA CYS A 55 4.15 3.18 -3.03
C CYS A 55 3.17 2.22 -2.32
N SER A 56 2.86 2.50 -1.05
CA SER A 56 1.87 1.72 -0.30
C SER A 56 0.47 1.84 -0.91
N GLY A 57 0.08 3.04 -1.36
CA GLY A 57 -1.17 3.29 -2.06
C GLY A 57 -1.25 2.58 -3.41
N LEU A 58 -0.17 2.59 -4.21
CA LEU A 58 -0.10 1.86 -5.47
C LEU A 58 -0.27 0.35 -5.28
N LEU A 59 0.39 -0.22 -4.27
CA LEU A 59 0.26 -1.65 -3.92
C LEU A 59 -1.19 -2.00 -3.54
N LEU A 60 -1.84 -1.12 -2.78
CA LEU A 60 -3.22 -1.31 -2.34
C LEU A 60 -4.20 -1.25 -3.52
N LEU A 61 -4.09 -0.22 -4.36
CA LEU A 61 -4.92 -0.04 -5.54
C LEU A 61 -4.69 -1.14 -6.58
N GLY A 62 -3.42 -1.52 -6.83
CA GLY A 62 -3.07 -2.59 -7.74
C GLY A 62 -3.55 -3.96 -7.25
N GLY A 63 -3.42 -4.25 -5.95
CA GLY A 63 -3.92 -5.47 -5.34
C GLY A 63 -5.44 -5.61 -5.43
N ILE A 64 -6.17 -4.55 -5.08
CA ILE A 64 -7.64 -4.51 -5.23
C ILE A 64 -8.03 -4.66 -6.71
N GLY A 65 -7.34 -3.95 -7.61
CA GLY A 65 -7.59 -4.01 -9.06
C GLY A 65 -7.45 -5.43 -9.62
N LEU A 66 -6.41 -6.17 -9.21
CA LEU A 66 -6.21 -7.56 -9.60
C LEU A 66 -7.35 -8.47 -9.11
N VAL A 67 -7.78 -8.32 -7.86
CA VAL A 67 -8.91 -9.11 -7.31
C VAL A 67 -10.20 -8.80 -8.06
N VAL A 68 -10.50 -7.53 -8.30
CA VAL A 68 -11.71 -7.12 -9.04
C VAL A 68 -11.67 -7.64 -10.47
N ALA A 69 -10.54 -7.50 -11.18
CA ALA A 69 -10.39 -8.01 -12.53
C ALA A 69 -10.59 -9.53 -12.60
N ALA A 70 -9.99 -10.29 -11.66
CA ALA A 70 -10.16 -11.74 -11.60
C ALA A 70 -11.62 -12.16 -11.35
N LEU A 71 -12.36 -11.38 -10.55
CA LEU A 71 -13.79 -11.63 -10.30
C LEU A 71 -14.68 -11.24 -11.50
N LEU A 72 -14.35 -10.15 -12.21
CA LEU A 72 -15.08 -9.72 -13.39
C LEU A 72 -14.89 -10.70 -14.57
N ILE A 73 -13.67 -11.20 -14.77
CA ILE A 73 -13.36 -12.20 -15.81
C ILE A 73 -14.02 -13.55 -15.52
N LYS A 74 -14.33 -13.86 -14.25
CA LYS A 74 -15.05 -15.07 -13.86
C LYS A 74 -16.54 -15.04 -14.26
N ARG A 75 -17.10 -13.85 -14.50
CA ARG A 75 -18.52 -13.66 -14.83
C ARG A 75 -18.76 -13.85 -16.33
#